data_AF-A0A7X6Q0Q9-F1
#
_entry.id   AF-A0A7X6Q0Q9-F1
#
_cell.length_a   1.000
_cell.length_b   1.000
_cell.length_c   1.000
_cell.angle_alpha   90.00
_cell.angle_beta   90.00
_cell.angle_gamma   90.00
#
_symmetry.space_group_name_H-M   'P 1'
#
loop_
_entity.id
_entity.type
_entity.pdbx_description
1 polymer ?
#
loop_
_entity_poly.entity_id
_entity_poly.type
_entity_poly.pdbx_seq_one_letter_code
_entity_poly.pdbx_strand_id
1 'polypeptide(L)'
;MALVIGFLTHPKDPLPTEPTEPGETDPAPVGLVAQEWFNYLGKDTLDWPESQEIRLEAFPGVTFRSSPGEIEAITDQGSESLYLGMPIWNTYFCDLTGDGKPELCSTVSMGSGIVDNHVLVYDYQEKTAYILWDRGIYDYDLSLEADRLYVAKRPYREDEVLEKWPLTLEDLSEVTDRDSPIIELDYQAFVSPVGYSEAGIQAMLNWNGKGKSEGFSGVEEGLIPLVKLDSRADLDAFTRDLSAYFNFDMEDPASAGFSENPLKHQSLLGPLEYPDLVVFSQKAKDYTDAFFADHSLFIVYLTGGSSSARFDLQEVYRTGERLDLAILHSDNRPGDAVMTGWCLMVEVDKADIAGCSHYVASLGELAWPLEGDRARIYHYQGQSLLDSAQLQLFDSGGFILSLSPLSSYMAYGPYVIEEDHLILKTWDGQYTYVFNNRSDGWSFNQLLSSPLFTSLSSLTEGSLFRYRERSLHDLKTLSDWWQVWTPDRGEPQALQLTFYLTHEGASSKFYQVYVKEAAKREDLFQRLLDLEIVEVESPPRADQKGHLLELLFYDKANQPLLFLAFQGLESRPGDLYLNGSFIPPEETIPDRTFLVVDEEGWTLYEELMALFG
;
A
#
# COMPACT_ATOMS: atom_id res chain seq x y z
N MET A 1 43.80 -31.77 -27.05
CA MET A 1 42.60 -32.61 -27.23
C MET A 1 41.42 -31.68 -26.95
N ALA A 2 41.07 -30.80 -27.90
CA ALA A 2 40.05 -30.95 -28.96
C ALA A 2 38.65 -31.17 -28.34
N LEU A 3 37.68 -30.26 -28.49
CA LEU A 3 37.14 -29.78 -29.76
C LEU A 3 36.65 -28.32 -29.69
N VAL A 4 37.04 -27.54 -30.70
CA VAL A 4 36.51 -26.22 -31.11
C VAL A 4 35.64 -26.45 -32.34
N ILE A 5 34.46 -25.83 -32.43
CA ILE A 5 33.85 -25.48 -33.71
C ILE A 5 33.24 -24.08 -33.58
N GLY A 6 33.76 -23.14 -34.36
CA GLY A 6 33.07 -21.92 -34.77
C GLY A 6 33.10 -21.84 -36.29
N PHE A 7 32.13 -21.13 -36.89
CA PHE A 7 32.26 -20.59 -38.24
C PHE A 7 31.64 -19.19 -38.28
N LEU A 8 32.46 -18.23 -38.70
CA LEU A 8 32.07 -16.92 -39.24
C LEU A 8 32.12 -17.01 -40.76
N THR A 9 31.13 -16.47 -41.46
CA THR A 9 31.29 -15.83 -42.78
C THR A 9 30.23 -14.74 -42.98
N HIS A 10 30.66 -13.47 -42.99
CA HIS A 10 30.00 -12.31 -43.64
C HIS A 10 30.10 -12.45 -45.20
N PRO A 11 29.42 -11.66 -46.08
CA PRO A 11 29.02 -10.24 -45.93
C PRO A 11 27.69 -9.78 -46.58
N LYS A 12 27.41 -8.49 -46.34
CA LYS A 12 26.50 -7.53 -46.98
C LYS A 12 25.86 -7.92 -48.33
N ASP A 13 24.55 -7.66 -48.43
CA ASP A 13 23.83 -7.28 -49.65
C ASP A 13 22.67 -6.32 -49.28
N PRO A 14 22.14 -5.51 -50.22
CA PRO A 14 22.16 -4.05 -50.12
C PRO A 14 20.86 -3.40 -49.64
N LEU A 15 20.99 -2.15 -49.17
CA LEU A 15 19.90 -1.21 -48.91
C LEU A 15 18.96 -1.09 -50.12
N PRO A 16 17.63 -1.16 -49.93
CA PRO A 16 16.69 -0.67 -50.93
C PRO A 16 16.75 0.86 -50.95
N THR A 17 16.99 1.37 -52.16
CA THR A 17 16.99 2.76 -52.59
C THR A 17 15.68 3.50 -52.25
N GLU A 18 15.80 4.77 -51.84
CA GLU A 18 14.71 5.75 -51.97
C GLU A 18 14.23 5.83 -53.43
N PRO A 19 12.92 5.96 -53.63
CA PRO A 19 12.45 6.87 -54.66
C PRO A 19 11.32 7.78 -54.15
N THR A 20 11.59 9.08 -54.22
CA THR A 20 10.71 10.13 -54.79
C THR A 20 9.25 10.22 -54.28
N GLU A 21 8.95 11.27 -53.52
CA GLU A 21 7.62 11.90 -53.53
C GLU A 21 7.30 12.48 -54.94
N PRO A 22 6.04 12.77 -55.32
CA PRO A 22 4.83 12.90 -54.48
C PRO A 22 3.55 12.21 -55.02
N GLY A 23 2.64 11.90 -54.09
CA GLY A 23 1.21 11.89 -54.36
C GLY A 23 0.59 10.52 -54.63
N GLU A 24 0.06 9.92 -53.59
CA GLU A 24 -1.33 9.44 -53.55
C GLU A 24 -1.65 9.21 -52.06
N THR A 25 -2.77 9.80 -51.62
CA THR A 25 -3.33 9.61 -50.28
C THR A 25 -3.52 8.11 -50.04
N ASP A 26 -2.73 7.52 -49.15
CA ASP A 26 -3.09 6.24 -48.55
C ASP A 26 -4.46 6.40 -47.88
N PRO A 27 -5.45 5.53 -48.15
CA PRO A 27 -6.71 5.58 -47.45
C PRO A 27 -6.43 5.22 -45.98
N ALA A 28 -6.84 6.12 -45.08
CA ALA A 28 -6.86 5.85 -43.65
C ALA A 28 -7.53 4.49 -43.36
N PRO A 29 -7.11 3.77 -42.30
CA PRO A 29 -7.81 2.57 -41.88
C PRO A 29 -9.29 2.91 -41.68
N VAL A 30 -10.14 2.05 -42.21
CA VAL A 30 -11.59 2.21 -42.19
C VAL A 30 -12.07 2.30 -40.73
N GLY A 31 -12.37 3.52 -40.28
CA GLY A 31 -13.57 3.82 -39.50
C GLY A 31 -13.59 3.54 -38.00
N LEU A 32 -12.58 3.94 -37.22
CA LEU A 32 -12.76 4.18 -35.77
C LEU A 32 -13.55 5.49 -35.56
N VAL A 33 -14.84 5.49 -35.90
CA VAL A 33 -15.73 6.63 -35.70
C VAL A 33 -16.40 6.47 -34.35
N ALA A 34 -16.07 7.35 -33.42
CA ALA A 34 -16.67 7.38 -32.10
C ALA A 34 -17.94 8.25 -32.08
N GLN A 35 -18.96 7.77 -31.37
CA GLN A 35 -20.24 8.47 -31.17
C GLN A 35 -20.36 8.90 -29.71
N GLU A 36 -20.56 10.20 -29.46
CA GLU A 36 -20.88 10.69 -28.12
C GLU A 36 -22.29 10.25 -27.70
N TRP A 37 -22.40 9.66 -26.49
CA TRP A 37 -23.67 9.49 -25.81
C TRP A 37 -23.96 10.69 -24.92
N PHE A 38 -22.98 11.05 -24.07
CA PHE A 38 -23.04 12.25 -23.23
C PHE A 38 -21.65 12.67 -22.78
N ASN A 39 -21.53 13.95 -22.41
CA ASN A 39 -20.33 14.51 -21.82
C ASN A 39 -20.67 15.64 -20.83
N TYR A 40 -20.36 15.42 -19.55
CA TYR A 40 -20.49 16.39 -18.46
C TYR A 40 -19.14 16.88 -17.92
N LEU A 41 -18.04 16.33 -18.43
CA LEU A 41 -16.70 16.70 -18.01
C LEU A 41 -16.45 18.19 -18.30
N GLY A 42 -15.98 18.93 -17.28
CA GLY A 42 -15.65 20.36 -17.40
C GLY A 42 -16.83 21.32 -17.56
N LYS A 43 -18.08 20.88 -17.28
CA LYS A 43 -19.24 21.77 -17.30
C LYS A 43 -19.43 22.50 -15.96
N ASP A 44 -19.60 23.82 -16.01
CA ASP A 44 -19.82 24.69 -14.84
C ASP A 44 -21.13 24.38 -14.08
N THR A 45 -22.13 23.82 -14.77
CA THR A 45 -23.41 23.41 -14.19
C THR A 45 -23.69 21.95 -14.48
N LEU A 46 -23.78 21.17 -13.40
CA LEU A 46 -24.04 19.74 -13.41
C LEU A 46 -25.57 19.49 -13.39
N ASP A 47 -26.24 19.72 -14.52
CA ASP A 47 -27.65 19.33 -14.73
C ASP A 47 -27.71 17.88 -15.25
N TRP A 48 -27.47 16.93 -14.35
CA TRP A 48 -27.55 15.50 -14.68
C TRP A 48 -29.02 15.07 -14.73
N PRO A 49 -29.47 14.39 -15.80
CA PRO A 49 -30.75 13.69 -15.74
C PRO A 49 -30.66 12.54 -14.72
N GLU A 50 -31.77 12.19 -14.07
CA GLU A 50 -31.84 11.03 -13.17
C GLU A 50 -31.41 9.74 -13.91
N SER A 51 -31.80 9.63 -15.18
CA SER A 51 -31.29 8.62 -16.09
C SER A 51 -31.47 9.06 -17.54
N GLN A 52 -30.69 8.45 -18.42
CA GLN A 52 -30.78 8.61 -19.87
C GLN A 52 -30.56 7.27 -20.56
N GLU A 53 -31.29 7.03 -21.65
CA GLU A 53 -31.32 5.75 -22.33
C GLU A 53 -30.94 5.90 -23.82
N ILE A 54 -30.26 4.89 -24.36
CA ILE A 54 -29.96 4.80 -25.79
C ILE A 54 -30.10 3.37 -26.29
N ARG A 55 -30.48 3.25 -27.57
CA ARG A 55 -30.50 1.99 -28.32
C ARG A 55 -29.58 2.11 -29.51
N LEU A 56 -28.73 1.11 -29.69
CA LEU A 56 -27.81 1.04 -30.82
C LEU A 56 -28.24 -0.07 -31.76
N GLU A 57 -28.16 0.17 -33.06
CA GLU A 57 -28.44 -0.85 -34.07
C GLU A 57 -27.49 -2.05 -33.94
N ALA A 58 -26.27 -1.81 -33.46
CA ALA A 58 -25.28 -2.86 -33.19
C ALA A 58 -25.73 -3.85 -32.10
N PHE A 59 -26.60 -3.45 -31.17
CA PHE A 59 -27.06 -4.28 -30.05
C PHE A 59 -28.60 -4.40 -30.04
N PRO A 60 -29.18 -5.18 -30.96
CA PRO A 60 -30.64 -5.30 -31.08
C PRO A 60 -31.23 -5.94 -29.81
N GLY A 61 -32.26 -5.31 -29.25
CA GLY A 61 -32.93 -5.78 -28.04
C GLY A 61 -32.28 -5.34 -26.73
N VAL A 62 -31.22 -4.54 -26.80
CA VAL A 62 -30.55 -3.94 -25.62
C VAL A 62 -30.87 -2.45 -25.57
N THR A 63 -31.21 -1.94 -24.39
CA THR A 63 -31.26 -0.51 -24.09
C THR A 63 -30.20 -0.22 -23.04
N PHE A 64 -29.22 0.61 -23.38
CA PHE A 64 -28.25 1.06 -22.39
C PHE A 64 -28.84 2.22 -21.60
N ARG A 65 -28.72 2.20 -20.28
CA ARG A 65 -29.17 3.26 -19.38
C ARG A 65 -27.98 3.77 -18.59
N SER A 66 -27.86 5.09 -18.51
CA SER A 66 -26.88 5.77 -17.67
C SER A 66 -27.60 6.55 -16.58
N SER A 67 -27.13 6.41 -15.35
CA SER A 67 -27.35 7.34 -14.25
C SER A 67 -26.00 7.98 -13.88
N PRO A 68 -25.94 9.01 -13.01
CA PRO A 68 -24.68 9.63 -12.63
C PRO A 68 -23.62 8.66 -12.09
N GLY A 69 -24.04 7.53 -11.51
CA GLY A 69 -23.14 6.58 -10.87
C GLY A 69 -23.02 5.21 -11.55
N GLU A 70 -23.80 4.93 -12.60
CA GLU A 70 -23.94 3.58 -13.13
C GLU A 70 -24.30 3.56 -14.61
N ILE A 71 -23.74 2.59 -15.35
CA ILE A 71 -24.21 2.18 -16.68
C ILE A 71 -24.82 0.77 -16.58
N GLU A 72 -26.02 0.61 -17.14
CA GLU A 72 -26.75 -0.66 -17.18
C GLU A 72 -27.12 -1.06 -18.62
N ALA A 73 -27.28 -2.36 -18.84
CA ALA A 73 -27.93 -2.93 -20.01
C ALA A 73 -29.31 -3.50 -19.63
N ILE A 74 -30.36 -3.00 -20.27
CA ILE A 74 -31.74 -3.45 -20.09
C ILE A 74 -32.13 -4.33 -21.26
N THR A 75 -32.57 -5.55 -20.95
CA THR A 75 -33.07 -6.53 -21.92
C THR A 75 -34.42 -7.10 -21.48
N ASP A 76 -35.03 -7.96 -22.30
CA ASP A 76 -36.24 -8.70 -21.92
C ASP A 76 -36.02 -9.63 -20.70
N GLN A 77 -34.77 -9.93 -20.35
CA GLN A 77 -34.43 -10.76 -19.19
C GLN A 77 -34.26 -9.98 -17.89
N GLY A 78 -34.13 -8.65 -17.94
CA GLY A 78 -33.89 -7.81 -16.78
C GLY A 78 -32.87 -6.69 -17.05
N SER A 79 -32.51 -5.97 -15.99
CA SER A 79 -31.43 -4.99 -15.98
C SER A 79 -30.15 -5.64 -15.46
N GLU A 80 -29.03 -5.36 -16.10
CA GLU A 80 -27.69 -5.81 -15.73
C GLU A 80 -26.80 -4.58 -15.58
N SER A 81 -26.20 -4.37 -14.40
CA SER A 81 -25.18 -3.35 -14.20
C SER A 81 -23.91 -3.73 -14.95
N LEU A 82 -23.37 -2.81 -15.76
CA LEU A 82 -22.15 -3.03 -16.54
C LEU A 82 -20.92 -2.51 -15.78
N TYR A 83 -21.00 -1.28 -15.28
CA TYR A 83 -19.95 -0.66 -14.48
C TYR A 83 -20.46 0.58 -13.73
N LEU A 84 -19.71 0.97 -12.70
CA LEU A 84 -20.00 2.09 -11.81
C LEU A 84 -18.97 3.22 -11.97
N GLY A 85 -19.32 4.40 -11.49
CA GLY A 85 -18.42 5.53 -11.30
C GLY A 85 -18.99 6.51 -10.28
N MET A 86 -18.16 7.43 -9.77
CA MET A 86 -18.53 8.40 -8.74
C MET A 86 -18.03 9.82 -9.05
N PRO A 87 -18.50 10.48 -10.12
CA PRO A 87 -19.53 10.06 -11.07
C PRO A 87 -18.93 9.54 -12.40
N ILE A 88 -19.80 9.14 -13.32
CA ILE A 88 -19.46 8.83 -14.73
C ILE A 88 -19.55 10.11 -15.55
N TRP A 89 -18.45 10.77 -15.83
CA TRP A 89 -18.44 12.12 -16.44
C TRP A 89 -18.89 12.15 -17.89
N ASN A 90 -18.48 11.17 -18.68
CA ASN A 90 -18.81 11.09 -20.09
C ASN A 90 -18.86 9.62 -20.52
N THR A 91 -19.56 9.36 -21.62
CA THR A 91 -19.54 8.05 -22.28
C THR A 91 -19.67 8.21 -23.78
N TYR A 92 -18.86 7.45 -24.50
CA TYR A 92 -18.78 7.38 -25.94
C TYR A 92 -18.93 5.93 -26.40
N PHE A 93 -19.39 5.72 -27.62
CA PHE A 93 -19.40 4.43 -28.29
C PHE A 93 -18.31 4.41 -29.36
N CYS A 94 -17.35 3.50 -29.28
CA CYS A 94 -16.26 3.40 -30.25
C CYS A 94 -15.90 1.92 -30.45
N ASP A 95 -15.78 1.46 -31.69
CA ASP A 95 -15.40 0.08 -32.05
C ASP A 95 -13.87 -0.06 -32.08
N LEU A 96 -13.25 -0.12 -30.90
CA LEU A 96 -11.81 -0.26 -30.68
C LEU A 96 -11.28 -1.64 -31.08
N THR A 97 -12.10 -2.69 -30.98
CA THR A 97 -11.74 -4.07 -31.36
C THR A 97 -11.84 -4.32 -32.87
N GLY A 98 -12.64 -3.53 -33.59
CA GLY A 98 -12.87 -3.64 -35.02
C GLY A 98 -13.81 -4.79 -35.40
N ASP A 99 -14.63 -5.27 -34.46
CA ASP A 99 -15.57 -6.37 -34.66
C ASP A 99 -16.96 -5.89 -35.15
N GLY A 100 -17.17 -4.58 -35.24
CA GLY A 100 -18.43 -3.94 -35.62
C GLY A 100 -19.40 -3.73 -34.45
N LYS A 101 -18.99 -3.96 -33.21
CA LYS A 101 -19.72 -3.74 -31.96
C LYS A 101 -18.98 -2.66 -31.16
N PRO A 102 -19.51 -1.44 -31.05
CA PRO A 102 -18.80 -0.40 -30.34
C PRO A 102 -18.76 -0.68 -28.83
N GLU A 103 -17.59 -0.52 -28.23
CA GLU A 103 -17.40 -0.54 -26.78
C GLU A 103 -17.89 0.76 -26.14
N LEU A 104 -18.29 0.69 -24.86
CA LEU A 104 -18.65 1.85 -24.05
C LEU A 104 -17.39 2.42 -23.41
N CYS A 105 -16.97 3.61 -23.83
CA CYS A 105 -15.76 4.28 -23.37
C CYS A 105 -16.12 5.47 -22.48
N SER A 106 -15.74 5.45 -21.20
CA SER A 106 -16.15 6.44 -20.20
C SER A 106 -14.96 7.02 -19.43
N THR A 107 -15.06 8.30 -19.08
CA THR A 107 -14.30 8.88 -17.97
C THR A 107 -15.09 8.69 -16.69
N VAL A 108 -14.52 8.03 -15.69
CA VAL A 108 -15.18 7.76 -14.41
C VAL A 108 -14.30 8.26 -13.27
N SER A 109 -14.88 8.88 -12.25
CA SER A 109 -14.17 9.05 -10.98
C SER A 109 -14.35 7.82 -10.09
N MET A 110 -13.34 7.47 -9.30
CA MET A 110 -13.43 6.39 -8.31
C MET A 110 -12.84 6.80 -6.95
N GLY A 111 -13.32 6.17 -5.88
CA GLY A 111 -12.85 6.36 -4.49
C GLY A 111 -13.72 7.29 -3.62
N SER A 112 -13.76 7.04 -2.31
CA SER A 112 -14.52 7.81 -1.32
C SER A 112 -13.67 8.78 -0.47
N GLY A 113 -12.33 8.69 -0.59
CA GLY A 113 -11.37 9.62 0.03
C GLY A 113 -10.42 10.29 -0.98
N ILE A 114 -9.54 9.48 -1.60
CA ILE A 114 -8.74 9.88 -2.76
C ILE A 114 -9.61 9.62 -3.99
N VAL A 115 -10.05 10.70 -4.64
CA VAL A 115 -10.92 10.67 -5.81
C VAL A 115 -10.09 11.10 -7.01
N ASP A 116 -9.89 10.18 -7.96
CA ASP A 116 -9.20 10.38 -9.24
C ASP A 116 -10.05 9.90 -10.43
N ASN A 117 -9.68 10.34 -11.64
CA ASN A 117 -10.34 10.03 -12.89
C ASN A 117 -9.63 8.93 -13.66
N HIS A 118 -10.39 7.92 -14.09
CA HIS A 118 -9.92 6.80 -14.90
C HIS A 118 -10.64 6.78 -16.25
N VAL A 119 -10.00 6.15 -17.24
CA VAL A 119 -10.66 5.76 -18.49
C VAL A 119 -11.06 4.30 -18.39
N LEU A 120 -12.36 4.03 -18.46
CA LEU A 120 -12.95 2.70 -18.46
C LEU A 120 -13.56 2.42 -19.82
N VAL A 121 -13.22 1.28 -20.41
CA VAL A 121 -13.81 0.77 -21.65
C VAL A 121 -14.50 -0.56 -21.35
N TYR A 122 -15.77 -0.70 -21.73
CA TYR A 122 -16.53 -1.94 -21.56
C TYR A 122 -16.95 -2.51 -22.91
N ASP A 123 -16.47 -3.71 -23.20
CA ASP A 123 -16.90 -4.53 -24.32
C ASP A 123 -18.12 -5.36 -23.90
N TYR A 124 -19.30 -4.93 -24.37
CA TYR A 124 -20.55 -5.61 -24.09
C TYR A 124 -20.69 -6.95 -24.82
N GLN A 125 -20.00 -7.13 -25.94
CA GLN A 125 -20.07 -8.35 -26.75
C GLN A 125 -19.29 -9.49 -26.10
N GLU A 126 -18.07 -9.21 -25.64
CA GLU A 126 -17.22 -10.19 -24.95
C GLU A 126 -17.40 -10.18 -23.41
N LYS A 127 -18.14 -9.19 -22.87
CA LYS A 127 -18.36 -8.99 -21.43
C LYS A 127 -17.07 -8.71 -20.65
N THR A 128 -16.19 -7.93 -21.27
CA THR A 128 -14.86 -7.61 -20.75
C THR A 128 -14.73 -6.11 -20.52
N ALA A 129 -14.14 -5.72 -19.40
CA ALA A 129 -13.77 -4.33 -19.14
C ALA A 129 -12.27 -4.12 -19.35
N TYR A 130 -11.88 -2.89 -19.65
CA TYR A 130 -10.50 -2.45 -19.76
C TYR A 130 -10.38 -1.12 -19.05
N ILE A 131 -9.26 -0.87 -18.38
CA ILE A 131 -9.07 0.34 -17.60
C ILE A 131 -7.67 0.93 -17.80
N LEU A 132 -7.61 2.26 -17.82
CA LEU A 132 -6.39 3.04 -17.72
C LEU A 132 -6.49 3.96 -16.50
N TRP A 133 -5.59 3.74 -15.57
CA TRP A 133 -5.56 4.42 -14.28
C TRP A 133 -4.15 4.39 -13.70
N ASP A 134 -3.82 5.41 -12.90
CA ASP A 134 -2.60 5.45 -12.07
C ASP A 134 -2.98 6.14 -10.76
N ARG A 135 -3.55 5.37 -9.82
CA ARG A 135 -4.26 5.94 -8.68
C ARG A 135 -3.41 6.86 -7.83
N GLY A 136 -3.94 8.05 -7.56
CA GLY A 136 -3.26 9.11 -6.80
C GLY A 136 -2.04 9.72 -7.49
N ILE A 137 -1.72 9.32 -8.72
CA ILE A 137 -0.59 9.83 -9.50
C ILE A 137 -1.09 10.65 -10.68
N TYR A 138 -2.00 10.09 -11.49
CA TYR A 138 -2.53 10.74 -12.69
C TYR A 138 -4.05 10.62 -12.81
N ASP A 139 -4.65 11.68 -13.34
CA ASP A 139 -6.04 11.69 -13.81
C ASP A 139 -6.06 11.50 -15.33
N TYR A 140 -7.00 10.68 -15.80
CA TYR A 140 -7.21 10.38 -17.21
C TYR A 140 -8.60 10.79 -17.66
N ASP A 141 -8.67 11.63 -18.68
CA ASP A 141 -9.92 12.15 -19.24
C ASP A 141 -10.09 11.75 -20.71
N LEU A 142 -11.30 11.36 -21.12
CA LEU A 142 -11.68 11.19 -22.52
C LEU A 142 -12.20 12.50 -23.13
N SER A 143 -11.79 12.74 -24.38
CA SER A 143 -12.37 13.76 -25.25
C SER A 143 -12.57 13.24 -26.68
N LEU A 144 -13.62 13.73 -27.35
CA LEU A 144 -13.90 13.42 -28.75
C LEU A 144 -13.35 14.52 -29.68
N GLU A 145 -12.49 14.14 -30.62
CA GLU A 145 -11.89 15.03 -31.61
C GLU A 145 -11.92 14.43 -33.01
N ALA A 146 -12.54 15.13 -33.95
CA ALA A 146 -12.65 14.69 -35.35
C ALA A 146 -13.09 13.22 -35.45
N ASP A 147 -14.15 12.89 -34.71
CA ASP A 147 -14.76 11.56 -34.61
C ASP A 147 -13.86 10.46 -34.01
N ARG A 148 -12.79 10.81 -33.31
CA ARG A 148 -11.91 9.85 -32.61
C ARG A 148 -11.79 10.18 -31.13
N LEU A 149 -11.68 9.16 -30.29
CA LEU A 149 -11.43 9.36 -28.86
C LEU A 149 -9.96 9.62 -28.61
N TYR A 150 -9.70 10.59 -27.74
CA TYR A 150 -8.38 10.90 -27.22
C TYR A 150 -8.41 10.79 -25.70
N VAL A 151 -7.32 10.30 -25.14
CA VAL A 151 -7.03 10.32 -23.70
C VAL A 151 -6.15 11.54 -23.42
N ALA A 152 -6.50 12.31 -22.40
CA ALA A 152 -5.63 13.32 -21.81
C ALA A 152 -5.14 12.83 -20.44
N LYS A 153 -3.82 12.83 -20.24
CA LYS A 153 -3.17 12.50 -18.96
C LYS A 153 -2.81 13.77 -18.20
N ARG A 154 -3.18 13.83 -16.93
CA ARG A 154 -2.98 14.98 -16.04
C ARG A 154 -2.34 14.52 -14.74
N PRO A 155 -1.54 15.36 -14.06
CA PRO A 155 -1.20 15.07 -12.66
C PRO A 155 -2.48 15.01 -11.83
N TYR A 156 -2.48 14.19 -10.79
CA TYR A 156 -3.61 14.05 -9.89
C TYR A 156 -4.13 15.41 -9.37
N ARG A 157 -5.41 15.69 -9.65
CA ARG A 157 -6.16 16.92 -9.32
C ARG A 157 -5.60 18.21 -9.92
N GLU A 158 -4.89 18.13 -11.03
CA GLU A 158 -4.34 19.29 -11.72
C GLU A 158 -4.91 19.48 -13.13
N ASP A 159 -5.08 20.73 -13.53
CA ASP A 159 -5.65 21.11 -14.83
C ASP A 159 -4.64 21.07 -15.99
N GLU A 160 -3.37 20.74 -15.74
CA GLU A 160 -2.35 20.64 -16.79
C GLU A 160 -2.47 19.32 -17.56
N VAL A 161 -2.56 19.38 -18.88
CA VAL A 161 -2.47 18.19 -19.75
C VAL A 161 -1.00 17.91 -20.02
N LEU A 162 -0.47 16.83 -19.45
CA LEU A 162 0.92 16.40 -19.68
C LEU A 162 1.08 15.80 -21.07
N GLU A 163 0.14 14.94 -21.44
CA GLU A 163 0.17 14.14 -22.65
C GLU A 163 -1.25 13.91 -23.16
N LYS A 164 -1.38 13.79 -24.48
CA LYS A 164 -2.66 13.55 -25.15
C LYS A 164 -2.45 12.71 -26.41
N TRP A 165 -3.19 11.61 -26.53
CA TRP A 165 -3.03 10.66 -27.64
C TRP A 165 -4.37 9.99 -27.98
N PRO A 166 -4.53 9.46 -29.21
CA PRO A 166 -5.75 8.74 -29.58
C PRO A 166 -5.87 7.45 -28.77
N LEU A 167 -7.06 7.15 -28.26
CA LEU A 167 -7.32 5.93 -27.51
C LEU A 167 -7.20 4.70 -28.42
N THR A 168 -6.44 3.72 -27.97
CA THR A 168 -6.36 2.38 -28.53
C THR A 168 -6.52 1.33 -27.43
N LEU A 169 -6.88 0.10 -27.79
CA LEU A 169 -7.01 -0.99 -26.82
C LEU A 169 -5.66 -1.35 -26.16
N GLU A 170 -4.53 -1.11 -26.84
CA GLU A 170 -3.17 -1.35 -26.32
C GLU A 170 -2.79 -0.41 -25.17
N ASP A 171 -3.48 0.73 -25.03
CA ASP A 171 -3.27 1.69 -23.95
C ASP A 171 -3.92 1.23 -22.62
N LEU A 172 -4.80 0.23 -22.68
CA LEU A 172 -5.64 -0.17 -21.57
C LEU A 172 -5.18 -1.53 -21.03
N SER A 173 -5.34 -1.73 -19.72
CA SER A 173 -5.18 -3.05 -19.12
C SER A 173 -6.53 -3.75 -19.09
N GLU A 174 -6.60 -4.99 -19.55
CA GLU A 174 -7.79 -5.83 -19.38
C GLU A 174 -8.09 -5.95 -17.89
N VAL A 175 -9.34 -5.71 -17.55
CA VAL A 175 -9.82 -5.85 -16.19
C VAL A 175 -9.92 -7.35 -15.88
N THR A 176 -8.89 -7.88 -15.24
CA THR A 176 -8.91 -9.26 -14.72
C THR A 176 -9.63 -9.30 -13.36
N ASP A 177 -9.81 -10.46 -12.72
CA ASP A 177 -10.41 -10.56 -11.36
C ASP A 177 -9.72 -9.67 -10.29
N ARG A 178 -8.57 -9.06 -10.60
CA ARG A 178 -7.89 -8.05 -9.77
C ARG A 178 -8.32 -6.60 -10.02
N ASP A 179 -9.00 -6.35 -11.14
CA ASP A 179 -9.34 -5.02 -11.67
C ASP A 179 -10.85 -4.84 -11.88
N SER A 180 -11.67 -5.84 -11.51
CA SER A 180 -13.14 -5.75 -11.62
C SER A 180 -13.61 -4.46 -10.95
N PRO A 181 -14.64 -3.78 -11.49
CA PRO A 181 -15.11 -2.52 -10.93
C PRO A 181 -15.32 -2.71 -9.43
N ILE A 182 -14.64 -1.86 -8.65
CA ILE A 182 -14.70 -1.89 -7.20
C ILE A 182 -16.11 -1.41 -6.84
N ILE A 183 -16.94 -2.34 -6.37
CA ILE A 183 -18.27 -2.02 -5.85
C ILE A 183 -18.13 -1.85 -4.35
N GLU A 184 -18.12 -0.60 -3.88
CA GLU A 184 -18.20 -0.30 -2.45
C GLU A 184 -19.58 -0.71 -1.93
N LEU A 185 -19.60 -1.44 -0.81
CA LEU A 185 -20.83 -2.01 -0.25
C LEU A 185 -21.24 -1.26 1.01
N ASP A 186 -22.55 -1.17 1.25
CA ASP A 186 -23.06 -0.73 2.55
C ASP A 186 -22.76 -1.80 3.61
N TYR A 187 -22.29 -1.37 4.78
CA TYR A 187 -21.96 -2.28 5.88
C TYR A 187 -22.24 -1.67 7.26
N GLN A 188 -22.37 -2.55 8.26
CA GLN A 188 -22.26 -2.17 9.67
C GLN A 188 -21.17 -3.01 10.34
N ALA A 189 -20.33 -2.37 11.15
CA ALA A 189 -19.23 -3.03 11.82
C ALA A 189 -19.28 -2.83 13.34
N PHE A 190 -18.97 -3.89 14.07
CA PHE A 190 -18.90 -3.89 15.53
C PHE A 190 -17.62 -4.58 15.97
N VAL A 191 -16.81 -3.91 16.77
CA VAL A 191 -15.60 -4.52 17.35
C VAL A 191 -15.89 -4.97 18.78
N SER A 192 -15.45 -6.18 19.12
CA SER A 192 -15.59 -6.71 20.47
C SER A 192 -14.30 -7.36 20.94
N PRO A 193 -13.82 -7.04 22.16
CA PRO A 193 -12.64 -7.70 22.71
C PRO A 193 -12.96 -9.16 23.02
N VAL A 194 -12.00 -10.03 22.76
CA VAL A 194 -12.03 -11.46 23.09
C VAL A 194 -10.65 -11.90 23.59
N GLY A 195 -10.58 -13.09 24.19
CA GLY A 195 -9.30 -13.66 24.62
C GLY A 195 -8.31 -13.83 23.47
N TYR A 196 -7.03 -13.52 23.72
CA TYR A 196 -5.94 -13.80 22.79
C TYR A 196 -5.33 -15.20 23.03
N SER A 197 -5.28 -16.05 21.99
CA SER A 197 -4.46 -17.27 22.02
C SER A 197 -4.12 -17.78 20.62
N GLU A 198 -2.92 -18.34 20.45
CA GLU A 198 -2.51 -19.04 19.22
C GLU A 198 -3.48 -20.20 18.88
N ALA A 199 -3.97 -20.89 19.92
CA ALA A 199 -4.98 -21.93 19.75
C ALA A 199 -6.30 -21.38 19.18
N GLY A 200 -6.71 -20.17 19.56
CA GLY A 200 -7.86 -19.47 19.00
C GLY A 200 -7.68 -19.07 17.54
N ILE A 201 -6.50 -18.56 17.17
CA ILE A 201 -6.17 -18.26 15.77
C ILE A 201 -6.26 -19.53 14.93
N GLN A 202 -5.61 -20.62 15.38
CA GLN A 202 -5.66 -21.90 14.68
C GLN A 202 -7.08 -22.47 14.62
N ALA A 203 -7.90 -22.27 15.65
CA ALA A 203 -9.29 -22.69 15.65
C ALA A 203 -10.13 -21.91 14.62
N MET A 204 -9.91 -20.59 14.48
CA MET A 204 -10.55 -19.75 13.46
C MET A 204 -10.19 -20.21 12.05
N LEU A 205 -8.90 -20.43 11.76
CA LEU A 205 -8.44 -20.92 10.47
C LEU A 205 -9.05 -22.28 10.12
N ASN A 206 -9.08 -23.20 11.09
CA ASN A 206 -9.71 -24.50 10.93
C ASN A 206 -11.24 -24.42 10.76
N TRP A 207 -11.89 -23.42 11.36
CA TRP A 207 -13.32 -23.19 11.19
C TRP A 207 -13.63 -22.65 9.80
N ASN A 208 -12.84 -21.68 9.31
CA ASN A 208 -12.98 -21.12 7.96
C ASN A 208 -12.98 -22.23 6.90
N GLY A 209 -12.03 -23.18 6.96
CA GLY A 209 -11.97 -24.32 6.05
C GLY A 209 -13.08 -25.37 6.19
N LYS A 210 -13.96 -25.29 7.21
CA LYS A 210 -15.16 -26.14 7.35
C LYS A 210 -16.41 -25.51 6.74
N GLY A 211 -16.42 -24.19 6.58
CA GLY A 211 -17.42 -23.49 5.78
C GLY A 211 -17.22 -23.78 4.30
N LYS A 212 -18.26 -23.63 3.47
CA LYS A 212 -18.15 -23.83 2.01
C LYS A 212 -17.35 -22.73 1.30
N SER A 213 -16.45 -22.00 1.97
CA SER A 213 -15.48 -21.14 1.30
C SER A 213 -14.37 -22.02 0.75
N GLU A 214 -14.25 -22.10 -0.57
CA GLU A 214 -13.10 -22.75 -1.18
C GLU A 214 -11.85 -21.93 -0.83
N GLY A 215 -10.95 -22.56 -0.08
CA GLY A 215 -9.73 -21.92 0.39
C GLY A 215 -8.88 -21.41 -0.77
N PHE A 216 -8.35 -20.20 -0.63
CA PHE A 216 -7.39 -19.65 -1.57
C PHE A 216 -6.07 -20.41 -1.43
N SER A 217 -5.69 -21.20 -2.44
CA SER A 217 -4.34 -21.71 -2.58
C SER A 217 -3.53 -20.70 -3.40
N GLY A 218 -2.63 -19.93 -2.78
CA GLY A 218 -1.57 -19.29 -3.57
C GLY A 218 -0.85 -18.03 -3.07
N VAL A 219 -1.28 -17.33 -2.02
CA VAL A 219 -0.52 -16.16 -1.51
C VAL A 219 -0.61 -16.12 0.02
N GLU A 220 0.49 -16.49 0.70
CA GLU A 220 0.60 -16.69 2.16
C GLU A 220 1.09 -15.44 2.93
N GLU A 221 0.92 -14.23 2.41
CA GLU A 221 1.41 -13.02 3.08
C GLU A 221 0.23 -12.15 3.55
N GLY A 222 -0.04 -12.14 4.86
CA GLY A 222 -0.85 -11.09 5.53
C GLY A 222 -2.35 -11.30 5.73
N LEU A 223 -2.91 -12.50 5.47
CA LEU A 223 -4.36 -12.72 5.62
C LEU A 223 -4.80 -12.89 7.08
N ILE A 224 -5.78 -12.07 7.50
CA ILE A 224 -6.43 -12.17 8.81
C ILE A 224 -7.52 -13.26 8.75
N PRO A 225 -7.68 -14.14 9.76
CA PRO A 225 -8.75 -15.13 9.77
C PRO A 225 -10.14 -14.46 9.64
N LEU A 226 -10.84 -14.80 8.57
CA LEU A 226 -12.18 -14.32 8.22
C LEU A 226 -13.15 -15.49 8.15
N VAL A 227 -14.33 -15.33 8.72
CA VAL A 227 -15.39 -16.35 8.76
C VAL A 227 -16.70 -15.73 8.29
N LYS A 228 -17.34 -16.33 7.28
CA LYS A 228 -18.70 -15.97 6.85
C LYS A 228 -19.74 -16.86 7.52
N LEU A 229 -20.79 -16.24 8.05
CA LEU A 229 -21.96 -16.88 8.65
C LEU A 229 -23.22 -16.44 7.92
N ASP A 230 -24.02 -17.39 7.44
CA ASP A 230 -25.20 -17.13 6.63
C ASP A 230 -26.52 -17.44 7.36
N SER A 231 -26.44 -17.94 8.59
CA SER A 231 -27.60 -18.31 9.40
C SER A 231 -27.32 -18.20 10.90
N ARG A 232 -28.41 -18.15 11.68
CA ARG A 232 -28.35 -18.23 13.14
C ARG A 232 -27.67 -19.52 13.61
N ALA A 233 -27.95 -20.63 12.93
CA ALA A 233 -27.34 -21.92 13.23
C ALA A 233 -25.82 -21.90 13.04
N ASP A 234 -25.32 -21.19 12.03
CA ASP A 234 -23.88 -21.02 11.80
C ASP A 234 -23.24 -20.21 12.93
N LEU A 235 -23.88 -19.12 13.37
CA LEU A 235 -23.41 -18.31 14.50
C LEU A 235 -23.42 -19.08 15.82
N ASP A 236 -24.46 -19.86 16.08
CA ASP A 236 -24.54 -20.70 17.28
C ASP A 236 -23.48 -21.82 17.23
N ALA A 237 -23.20 -22.37 16.05
CA ALA A 237 -22.14 -23.36 15.85
C ALA A 237 -20.74 -22.75 16.02
N PHE A 238 -20.48 -21.59 15.43
CA PHE A 238 -19.28 -20.80 15.61
C PHE A 238 -19.02 -20.53 17.10
N THR A 239 -20.01 -19.99 17.80
CA THR A 239 -19.88 -19.63 19.22
C THR A 239 -19.61 -20.86 20.07
N ARG A 240 -20.35 -21.96 19.86
CA ARG A 240 -20.15 -23.22 20.58
C ARG A 240 -18.75 -23.79 20.33
N ASP A 241 -18.33 -23.89 19.08
CA ASP A 241 -17.08 -24.55 18.71
C ASP A 241 -15.85 -23.72 19.12
N LEU A 242 -15.99 -22.39 19.15
CA LEU A 242 -14.90 -21.47 19.49
C LEU A 242 -14.89 -21.03 20.96
N SER A 243 -15.94 -21.30 21.73
CA SER A 243 -15.98 -21.02 23.18
C SER A 243 -14.88 -21.71 23.99
N ALA A 244 -14.27 -22.76 23.45
CA ALA A 244 -13.10 -23.42 24.05
C ALA A 244 -11.80 -22.58 23.93
N TYR A 245 -11.77 -21.61 23.02
CA TYR A 245 -10.61 -20.79 22.71
C TYR A 245 -10.82 -19.29 22.98
N PHE A 246 -12.06 -18.82 22.94
CA PHE A 246 -12.43 -17.43 23.17
C PHE A 246 -13.41 -17.28 24.33
N ASN A 247 -13.15 -16.29 25.18
CA ASN A 247 -14.08 -15.83 26.20
C ASN A 247 -15.00 -14.74 25.61
N PHE A 248 -16.10 -15.15 24.98
CA PHE A 248 -17.03 -14.23 24.32
C PHE A 248 -17.88 -13.38 25.28
N ASP A 249 -18.00 -13.80 26.54
CA ASP A 249 -18.78 -13.09 27.57
C ASP A 249 -17.92 -12.08 28.34
N MET A 250 -16.59 -12.18 28.25
CA MET A 250 -15.65 -11.40 29.05
C MET A 250 -15.92 -11.49 30.57
N GLU A 251 -16.66 -12.51 31.01
CA GLU A 251 -17.10 -12.70 32.40
C GLU A 251 -16.07 -13.44 33.27
N ASP A 252 -15.09 -14.14 32.67
CA ASP A 252 -14.07 -14.91 33.40
C ASP A 252 -13.03 -14.00 34.10
N PRO A 253 -13.00 -13.95 35.44
CA PRO A 253 -11.97 -13.23 36.19
C PRO A 253 -10.56 -13.84 36.06
N ALA A 254 -10.43 -15.09 35.58
CA ALA A 254 -9.15 -15.76 35.35
C ALA A 254 -8.49 -15.38 34.02
N SER A 255 -9.20 -14.71 33.10
CA SER A 255 -8.57 -13.89 32.05
C SER A 255 -7.92 -12.65 32.69
N ALA A 256 -6.83 -12.90 33.42
CA ALA A 256 -6.15 -11.98 34.34
C ALA A 256 -5.52 -10.74 33.67
N GLY A 257 -5.71 -10.56 32.35
CA GLY A 257 -5.43 -9.30 31.67
C GLY A 257 -6.51 -8.22 31.88
N PHE A 258 -7.69 -8.59 32.38
CA PHE A 258 -8.83 -7.69 32.61
C PHE A 258 -9.26 -7.60 34.09
N SER A 259 -8.47 -8.14 35.03
CA SER A 259 -8.90 -8.34 36.42
C SER A 259 -9.03 -7.07 37.28
N GLU A 260 -8.73 -5.90 36.74
CA GLU A 260 -9.26 -4.65 37.26
C GLU A 260 -10.23 -4.10 36.22
N ASN A 261 -11.53 -4.33 36.46
CA ASN A 261 -12.67 -3.76 35.74
C ASN A 261 -12.25 -2.64 34.77
N PRO A 262 -12.32 -2.82 33.43
CA PRO A 262 -11.82 -1.83 32.47
C PRO A 262 -12.50 -0.45 32.62
N LEU A 263 -13.64 -0.38 33.31
CA LEU A 263 -14.33 0.86 33.70
C LEU A 263 -13.73 1.57 34.93
N LYS A 264 -12.66 1.03 35.55
CA LYS A 264 -12.04 1.53 36.79
C LYS A 264 -10.55 1.86 36.67
N HIS A 265 -9.95 1.84 35.49
CA HIS A 265 -8.64 2.46 35.32
C HIS A 265 -8.77 3.97 35.53
N GLN A 266 -8.48 4.43 36.77
CA GLN A 266 -8.17 5.81 37.06
C GLN A 266 -6.86 6.14 36.34
N SER A 267 -6.95 6.59 35.09
CA SER A 267 -5.84 7.33 34.50
C SER A 267 -5.63 8.62 35.30
N LEU A 268 -4.39 9.12 35.35
CA LEU A 268 -4.06 10.45 35.90
C LEU A 268 -4.81 11.61 35.20
N LEU A 269 -5.57 11.32 34.15
CA LEU A 269 -6.38 12.24 33.35
C LEU A 269 -7.91 12.02 33.50
N GLY A 270 -8.36 11.14 34.40
CA GLY A 270 -9.77 10.79 34.63
C GLY A 270 -10.20 9.46 34.00
N PRO A 271 -11.39 8.93 34.36
CA PRO A 271 -11.91 7.68 33.80
C PRO A 271 -12.21 7.88 32.30
N LEU A 272 -11.59 7.07 31.45
CA LEU A 272 -12.07 6.86 30.10
C LEU A 272 -13.30 5.96 30.22
N GLU A 273 -14.48 6.57 30.30
CA GLU A 273 -15.73 5.83 30.12
C GLU A 273 -15.74 5.32 28.68
N TYR A 274 -15.77 3.99 28.50
CA TYR A 274 -16.17 3.34 27.26
C TYR A 274 -17.64 2.94 27.42
N PRO A 275 -18.61 3.87 27.32
CA PRO A 275 -20.01 3.56 27.56
C PRO A 275 -20.59 2.54 26.56
N ASP A 276 -19.90 2.27 25.45
CA ASP A 276 -20.44 1.53 24.30
C ASP A 276 -19.65 0.26 23.91
N LEU A 277 -18.75 -0.25 24.75
CA LEU A 277 -18.09 -1.54 24.46
C LEU A 277 -19.10 -2.69 24.58
N VAL A 278 -19.59 -3.16 23.44
CA VAL A 278 -20.52 -4.28 23.37
C VAL A 278 -19.74 -5.60 23.39
N VAL A 279 -20.00 -6.42 24.39
CA VAL A 279 -19.45 -7.77 24.51
C VAL A 279 -20.01 -8.67 23.40
N PHE A 280 -19.18 -9.53 22.82
CA PHE A 280 -19.53 -10.35 21.65
C PHE A 280 -20.83 -11.12 21.88
N SER A 281 -20.97 -11.80 23.02
CA SER A 281 -22.16 -12.59 23.34
C SER A 281 -23.43 -11.75 23.49
N GLN A 282 -23.30 -10.47 23.85
CA GLN A 282 -24.42 -9.54 23.90
C GLN A 282 -24.81 -9.13 22.48
N LYS A 283 -23.85 -8.73 21.64
CA LYS A 283 -24.10 -8.37 20.24
C LYS A 283 -24.65 -9.55 19.44
N ALA A 284 -24.17 -10.76 19.71
CA ALA A 284 -24.62 -11.99 19.05
C ALA A 284 -26.13 -12.30 19.22
N LYS A 285 -26.81 -11.67 20.18
CA LYS A 285 -28.26 -11.80 20.38
C LYS A 285 -29.06 -11.01 19.34
N ASP A 286 -28.47 -10.00 18.72
CA ASP A 286 -29.12 -9.17 17.70
C ASP A 286 -29.24 -9.93 16.37
N TYR A 287 -28.34 -10.88 16.11
CA TYR A 287 -28.29 -11.69 14.90
C TYR A 287 -29.31 -12.84 14.93
N THR A 288 -30.58 -12.51 14.66
CA THR A 288 -31.70 -13.46 14.60
C THR A 288 -31.84 -14.13 13.23
N ASP A 289 -32.72 -15.14 13.11
CA ASP A 289 -33.09 -15.69 11.79
C ASP A 289 -33.61 -14.62 10.83
N ALA A 290 -34.24 -13.56 11.35
CA ALA A 290 -34.73 -12.44 10.54
C ALA A 290 -33.58 -11.58 10.00
N PHE A 291 -32.51 -11.37 10.78
CA PHE A 291 -31.29 -10.71 10.28
C PHE A 291 -30.67 -11.53 9.15
N PHE A 292 -30.48 -12.83 9.38
CA PHE A 292 -29.89 -13.73 8.38
C PHE A 292 -30.79 -14.03 7.18
N ALA A 293 -32.04 -13.55 7.15
CA ALA A 293 -32.86 -13.63 5.95
C ALA A 293 -32.24 -12.82 4.82
N ASP A 294 -31.76 -11.61 5.14
CA ASP A 294 -31.30 -10.63 4.16
C ASP A 294 -29.80 -10.29 4.31
N HIS A 295 -29.15 -10.64 5.42
CA HIS A 295 -27.75 -10.29 5.67
C HIS A 295 -26.87 -11.52 5.89
N SER A 296 -25.58 -11.36 5.57
CA SER A 296 -24.49 -12.23 5.99
C SER A 296 -23.67 -11.53 7.06
N LEU A 297 -23.13 -12.32 7.99
CA LEU A 297 -22.24 -11.83 9.04
C LEU A 297 -20.83 -12.36 8.80
N PHE A 298 -19.88 -11.45 8.72
CA PHE A 298 -18.45 -11.75 8.64
C PHE A 298 -17.81 -11.53 10.00
N ILE A 299 -16.98 -12.46 10.45
CA ILE A 299 -16.21 -12.35 11.69
C ILE A 299 -14.72 -12.39 11.35
N VAL A 300 -14.04 -11.29 11.66
CA VAL A 300 -12.58 -11.15 11.54
C VAL A 300 -11.96 -11.23 12.93
N TYR A 301 -10.93 -12.07 13.10
CA TYR A 301 -10.17 -12.13 14.34
C TYR A 301 -8.88 -11.33 14.24
N LEU A 302 -8.78 -10.24 14.99
CA LEU A 302 -7.68 -9.28 14.97
C LEU A 302 -6.86 -9.40 16.25
N THR A 303 -5.55 -9.22 16.14
CA THR A 303 -4.63 -9.26 17.28
C THR A 303 -4.19 -7.85 17.62
N GLY A 304 -4.59 -7.34 18.80
CA GLY A 304 -4.08 -6.08 19.31
C GLY A 304 -2.83 -6.31 20.17
N GLY A 305 -1.74 -5.62 19.84
CA GLY A 305 -0.53 -5.61 20.68
C GLY A 305 -0.73 -4.92 22.03
N SER A 306 -1.83 -4.18 22.18
CA SER A 306 -2.20 -3.43 23.36
C SER A 306 -3.73 -3.35 23.50
N SER A 307 -4.23 -3.10 24.70
CA SER A 307 -5.64 -2.75 24.93
C SER A 307 -6.05 -1.40 24.31
N SER A 308 -5.07 -0.59 23.91
CA SER A 308 -5.25 0.65 23.15
C SER A 308 -5.35 0.44 21.65
N ALA A 309 -5.04 -0.75 21.12
CA ALA A 309 -5.22 -1.07 19.71
C ALA A 309 -6.64 -0.75 19.26
N ARG A 310 -6.77 0.01 18.17
CA ARG A 310 -8.05 0.31 17.53
C ARG A 310 -8.04 -0.27 16.14
N PHE A 311 -9.16 -0.88 15.78
CA PHE A 311 -9.37 -1.46 14.47
C PHE A 311 -10.60 -0.81 13.87
N ASP A 312 -10.37 -0.04 12.82
CA ASP A 312 -11.41 0.66 12.10
C ASP A 312 -11.55 0.02 10.72
N LEU A 313 -12.73 -0.54 10.43
CA LEU A 313 -13.04 -0.98 9.09
C LEU A 313 -13.16 0.27 8.21
N GLN A 314 -12.28 0.39 7.22
CA GLN A 314 -12.24 1.55 6.32
C GLN A 314 -13.24 1.34 5.19
N GLU A 315 -13.12 0.20 4.52
CA GLU A 315 -13.85 -0.08 3.28
C GLU A 315 -14.26 -1.56 3.26
N VAL A 316 -15.47 -1.81 2.75
CA VAL A 316 -15.91 -3.14 2.32
C VAL A 316 -16.25 -3.00 0.85
N TYR A 317 -15.55 -3.73 0.01
CA TYR A 317 -15.77 -3.65 -1.43
C TYR A 317 -15.71 -5.01 -2.08
N ARG A 318 -16.34 -5.10 -3.23
CA ARG A 318 -16.37 -6.28 -4.07
C ARG A 318 -15.62 -6.03 -5.37
N THR A 319 -14.84 -7.01 -5.77
CA THR A 319 -14.11 -7.06 -7.04
C THR A 319 -14.43 -8.43 -7.68
N GLY A 320 -15.33 -8.45 -8.65
CA GLY A 320 -15.71 -9.69 -9.35
C GLY A 320 -16.46 -10.66 -8.43
N GLU A 321 -15.90 -11.85 -8.21
CA GLU A 321 -16.41 -12.84 -7.25
C GLU A 321 -15.78 -12.73 -5.85
N ARG A 322 -14.97 -11.70 -5.60
CA ARG A 322 -14.25 -11.49 -4.35
C ARG A 322 -14.83 -10.33 -3.55
N LEU A 323 -14.93 -10.51 -2.23
CA LEU A 323 -15.21 -9.47 -1.25
C LEU A 323 -13.95 -9.17 -0.42
N ASP A 324 -13.65 -7.90 -0.22
CA ASP A 324 -12.50 -7.42 0.54
C ASP A 324 -12.97 -6.54 1.72
N LEU A 325 -12.39 -6.80 2.90
CA LEU A 325 -12.57 -6.02 4.11
C LEU A 325 -11.24 -5.33 4.43
N ALA A 326 -11.15 -4.02 4.21
CA ALA A 326 -9.95 -3.23 4.49
C ALA A 326 -10.02 -2.67 5.92
N ILE A 327 -9.09 -3.09 6.78
CA ILE A 327 -9.07 -2.76 8.21
C ILE A 327 -7.84 -1.91 8.49
N LEU A 328 -8.03 -0.78 9.16
CA LEU A 328 -6.96 0.08 9.63
C LEU A 328 -6.69 -0.23 11.11
N HIS A 329 -5.44 -0.54 11.43
CA HIS A 329 -4.93 -0.59 12.79
C HIS A 329 -4.39 0.79 13.18
N SER A 330 -5.01 1.42 14.17
CA SER A 330 -4.46 2.62 14.80
C SER A 330 -4.07 2.32 16.25
N ASP A 331 -2.76 2.31 16.54
CA ASP A 331 -2.26 2.32 17.91
C ASP A 331 -1.90 3.75 18.30
N ASN A 332 -2.80 4.39 19.04
CA ASN A 332 -2.60 5.78 19.45
C ASN A 332 -1.85 5.93 20.77
N ARG A 333 -1.51 4.84 21.51
CA ARG A 333 -0.83 4.95 22.81
C ARG A 333 -0.01 3.71 23.17
N PRO A 334 1.18 3.87 23.78
CA PRO A 334 1.82 2.78 24.51
C PRO A 334 0.91 2.36 25.68
N GLY A 335 0.27 1.21 25.55
CA GLY A 335 -0.56 0.58 26.58
C GLY A 335 0.15 -0.61 27.23
N ASP A 336 -0.21 -0.94 28.47
CA ASP A 336 0.23 -2.18 29.11
C ASP A 336 -0.14 -3.36 28.20
N ALA A 337 0.87 -4.18 27.91
CA ALA A 337 0.90 -5.29 26.96
C ALA A 337 0.03 -6.49 27.37
N VAL A 338 -1.24 -6.24 27.70
CA VAL A 338 -2.23 -7.30 27.69
C VAL A 338 -2.60 -7.50 26.23
N MET A 339 -2.07 -8.56 25.62
CA MET A 339 -2.47 -9.00 24.30
C MET A 339 -3.98 -9.27 24.31
N THR A 340 -4.76 -8.42 23.65
CA THR A 340 -6.21 -8.61 23.51
C THR A 340 -6.52 -9.02 22.09
N GLY A 341 -7.24 -10.13 21.95
CA GLY A 341 -7.87 -10.48 20.68
C GLY A 341 -9.08 -9.59 20.47
N TRP A 342 -9.46 -9.37 19.24
CA TRP A 342 -10.66 -8.63 18.88
C TRP A 342 -11.42 -9.42 17.82
N CYS A 343 -12.72 -9.57 18.00
CA CYS A 343 -13.61 -10.00 16.94
C CYS A 343 -14.25 -8.75 16.33
N LEU A 344 -13.95 -8.49 15.06
CA LEU A 344 -14.67 -7.52 14.24
C LEU A 344 -15.81 -8.25 13.52
N MET A 345 -17.04 -7.87 13.83
CA MET A 345 -18.27 -8.37 13.22
C MET A 345 -18.71 -7.39 12.14
N VAL A 346 -18.81 -7.83 10.89
CA VAL A 346 -19.18 -7.01 9.73
C VAL A 346 -20.44 -7.57 9.10
N GLU A 347 -21.48 -6.75 9.06
CA GLU A 347 -22.81 -7.05 8.54
C GLU A 347 -22.89 -6.53 7.10
N VAL A 348 -23.25 -7.39 6.15
CA VAL A 348 -23.35 -7.04 4.72
C VAL A 348 -24.64 -7.65 4.14
N ASP A 349 -25.35 -6.92 3.27
CA ASP A 349 -26.56 -7.42 2.60
C ASP A 349 -26.20 -8.59 1.65
N LYS A 350 -27.00 -9.65 1.65
CA LYS A 350 -26.81 -10.82 0.80
C LYS A 350 -26.98 -10.51 -0.68
N ALA A 351 -27.79 -9.52 -1.02
CA ALA A 351 -27.97 -9.06 -2.39
C ALA A 351 -26.66 -8.49 -2.96
N ASP A 352 -25.93 -7.71 -2.16
CA ASP A 352 -24.71 -7.02 -2.57
C ASP A 352 -23.55 -7.99 -2.82
N ILE A 353 -23.51 -9.08 -2.03
CA ILE A 353 -22.52 -10.15 -2.16
C ILE A 353 -23.02 -11.35 -2.98
N ALA A 354 -24.13 -11.19 -3.70
CA ALA A 354 -24.64 -12.23 -4.58
C ALA A 354 -23.64 -12.51 -5.71
N GLY A 355 -23.11 -13.73 -5.73
CA GLY A 355 -22.07 -14.15 -6.67
C GLY A 355 -20.64 -14.08 -6.12
N CYS A 356 -20.42 -13.56 -4.91
CA CYS A 356 -19.11 -13.65 -4.28
C CYS A 356 -18.83 -15.08 -3.80
N SER A 357 -17.73 -15.66 -4.29
CA SER A 357 -17.21 -16.98 -3.92
C SER A 357 -15.97 -16.88 -3.02
N HIS A 358 -15.30 -15.72 -2.97
CA HIS A 358 -14.08 -15.47 -2.21
C HIS A 358 -14.24 -14.28 -1.26
N TYR A 359 -13.63 -14.36 -0.07
CA TYR A 359 -13.71 -13.30 0.95
C TYR A 359 -12.34 -13.12 1.60
N VAL A 360 -11.89 -11.88 1.75
CA VAL A 360 -10.57 -11.51 2.27
C VAL A 360 -10.68 -10.36 3.27
N ALA A 361 -9.82 -10.37 4.30
CA ALA A 361 -9.63 -9.26 5.21
C ALA A 361 -8.15 -8.88 5.26
N SER A 362 -7.88 -7.58 5.16
CA SER A 362 -6.52 -7.00 5.07
C SER A 362 -6.32 -5.96 6.18
N LEU A 363 -5.10 -5.88 6.73
CA LEU A 363 -4.73 -4.92 7.79
C LEU A 363 -3.72 -3.89 7.27
N GLY A 364 -3.97 -2.60 7.48
CA GLY A 364 -3.01 -1.51 7.27
C GLY A 364 -2.56 -0.84 8.58
N GLU A 365 -1.33 -0.32 8.64
CA GLU A 365 -0.76 0.40 9.80
C GLU A 365 -0.33 1.85 9.45
N LEU A 366 -0.43 2.76 10.42
CA LEU A 366 0.08 4.15 10.36
C LEU A 366 1.39 4.26 11.16
N ALA A 367 2.53 4.54 10.52
CA ALA A 367 3.84 4.62 11.18
C ALA A 367 4.16 6.03 11.76
N TRP A 368 4.69 6.07 12.99
CA TRP A 368 5.28 7.25 13.66
C TRP A 368 6.77 6.98 14.06
N PRO A 369 7.65 8.00 14.15
CA PRO A 369 9.12 7.84 13.97
C PRO A 369 9.96 7.80 15.28
N LEU A 370 11.24 7.37 15.20
CA LEU A 370 12.29 7.54 16.24
C LEU A 370 13.69 7.80 15.62
N GLU A 371 14.46 8.76 16.18
CA GLU A 371 15.82 9.20 15.81
C GLU A 371 16.95 8.53 16.68
N GLY A 372 18.15 8.29 16.12
CA GLY A 372 19.42 8.09 16.88
C GLY A 372 20.57 7.28 16.20
N ASP A 373 21.84 7.47 16.65
CA ASP A 373 23.08 7.03 15.96
C ASP A 373 23.89 5.83 16.42
N ARG A 374 24.53 5.24 15.38
CA ARG A 374 25.53 4.15 15.31
C ARG A 374 25.12 2.82 15.91
N ALA A 375 24.63 1.94 15.03
CA ALA A 375 24.24 0.57 15.33
C ALA A 375 25.38 -0.44 15.10
N ARG A 376 25.69 -1.26 16.09
CA ARG A 376 26.26 -2.59 15.84
C ARG A 376 25.11 -3.54 15.54
N ILE A 377 25.00 -3.96 14.28
CA ILE A 377 23.96 -4.87 13.83
C ILE A 377 24.46 -6.30 14.01
N TYR A 378 23.72 -7.05 14.81
CA TYR A 378 23.88 -8.47 14.98
C TYR A 378 22.70 -9.19 14.36
N HIS A 379 22.99 -10.24 13.61
CA HIS A 379 21.97 -11.06 12.96
C HIS A 379 21.91 -12.44 13.61
N TYR A 380 20.69 -12.93 13.78
CA TYR A 380 20.43 -14.32 14.10
C TYR A 380 20.70 -15.22 12.88
N GLN A 381 21.45 -16.32 13.07
CA GLN A 381 21.74 -17.32 12.04
C GLN A 381 21.18 -18.70 12.43
N GLY A 382 19.85 -18.88 12.36
CA GLY A 382 19.19 -20.16 12.66
C GLY A 382 17.87 -20.38 11.90
N GLN A 383 17.95 -21.23 10.87
CA GLN A 383 16.92 -21.99 10.14
C GLN A 383 15.48 -21.42 9.95
N SER A 384 15.35 -20.34 9.19
CA SER A 384 14.66 -20.29 7.88
C SER A 384 14.78 -18.84 7.37
N LEU A 385 14.79 -18.61 6.05
CA LEU A 385 15.00 -17.28 5.45
C LEU A 385 13.87 -16.27 5.75
N LEU A 386 12.78 -16.69 6.39
CA LEU A 386 11.57 -15.88 6.58
C LEU A 386 11.53 -15.09 7.91
N ASP A 387 12.39 -15.40 8.89
CA ASP A 387 12.38 -14.77 10.22
C ASP A 387 13.80 -14.49 10.76
N SER A 388 14.50 -13.50 10.20
CA SER A 388 15.77 -13.06 10.78
C SER A 388 15.55 -12.01 11.87
N ALA A 389 15.67 -12.40 13.14
CA ALA A 389 15.76 -11.43 14.23
C ALA A 389 17.05 -10.58 14.09
N GLN A 390 16.92 -9.29 14.33
CA GLN A 390 18.02 -8.32 14.24
C GLN A 390 18.17 -7.56 15.55
N LEU A 391 19.39 -7.48 16.05
CA LEU A 391 19.73 -6.70 17.24
C LEU A 391 20.69 -5.60 16.86
N GLN A 392 20.31 -4.37 17.13
CA GLN A 392 21.11 -3.17 16.95
C GLN A 392 21.46 -2.60 18.33
N LEU A 393 22.75 -2.38 18.60
CA LEU A 393 23.22 -1.71 19.81
C LEU A 393 23.80 -0.35 19.45
N PHE A 394 23.34 0.69 20.15
CA PHE A 394 23.79 2.06 19.96
C PHE A 394 24.91 2.43 20.95
N ASP A 395 25.86 3.25 20.52
CA ASP A 395 26.94 3.73 21.41
C ASP A 395 26.40 4.63 22.53
N SER A 396 25.20 5.19 22.36
CA SER A 396 24.43 5.93 23.38
C SER A 396 23.96 5.07 24.56
N GLY A 397 24.14 3.74 24.49
CA GLY A 397 23.62 2.79 25.46
C GLY A 397 22.18 2.37 25.17
N GLY A 398 21.60 2.72 24.02
CA GLY A 398 20.30 2.24 23.54
C GLY A 398 20.41 0.95 22.71
N PHE A 399 19.31 0.24 22.51
CA PHE A 399 19.22 -0.87 21.55
C PHE A 399 17.91 -0.82 20.75
N ILE A 400 17.90 -1.50 19.60
CA ILE A 400 16.69 -1.94 18.89
C ILE A 400 16.81 -3.45 18.67
N LEU A 401 15.75 -4.20 18.94
CA LEU A 401 15.64 -5.63 18.71
C LEU A 401 14.36 -5.89 17.90
N SER A 402 14.53 -6.27 16.64
CA SER A 402 13.43 -6.71 15.76
C SER A 402 13.33 -8.24 15.81
N LEU A 403 12.14 -8.77 16.10
CA LEU A 403 11.92 -10.21 16.32
C LEU A 403 11.32 -10.98 15.13
N SER A 404 10.96 -10.30 14.03
CA SER A 404 10.58 -10.85 12.72
C SER A 404 9.99 -9.70 11.86
N PRO A 405 10.17 -9.68 10.53
CA PRO A 405 9.42 -8.77 9.65
C PRO A 405 7.91 -9.02 9.65
N LEU A 406 7.46 -10.24 9.97
CA LEU A 406 6.05 -10.64 9.96
C LEU A 406 5.32 -10.28 11.27
N SER A 407 6.05 -10.05 12.37
CA SER A 407 5.45 -9.86 13.68
C SER A 407 5.38 -8.41 14.15
N SER A 408 5.84 -7.45 13.32
CA SER A 408 5.94 -5.99 13.60
C SER A 408 6.54 -5.62 14.96
N TYR A 409 7.19 -6.56 15.66
CA TYR A 409 7.63 -6.33 17.04
C TYR A 409 9.05 -5.79 17.05
N MET A 410 9.14 -4.52 17.47
CA MET A 410 10.38 -3.80 17.66
C MET A 410 10.51 -3.41 19.13
N ALA A 411 11.42 -4.08 19.85
CA ALA A 411 11.80 -3.67 21.19
C ALA A 411 12.93 -2.65 21.12
N TYR A 412 12.84 -1.58 21.92
CA TYR A 412 13.92 -0.61 22.05
C TYR A 412 14.01 -0.13 23.50
N GLY A 413 15.17 0.38 23.89
CA GLY A 413 15.42 0.87 25.25
C GLY A 413 16.90 0.88 25.60
N PRO A 414 17.28 1.08 26.88
CA PRO A 414 18.68 1.01 27.29
C PRO A 414 19.20 -0.44 27.35
N TYR A 415 20.50 -0.62 27.12
CA TYR A 415 21.20 -1.86 27.46
C TYR A 415 22.34 -1.61 28.44
N VAL A 416 22.70 -2.67 29.16
CA VAL A 416 23.92 -2.74 29.97
C VAL A 416 24.65 -4.04 29.67
N ILE A 417 25.98 -4.01 29.75
CA ILE A 417 26.81 -5.22 29.67
C ILE A 417 27.38 -5.46 31.07
N GLU A 418 26.99 -6.58 31.69
CA GLU A 418 27.40 -6.98 33.02
C GLU A 418 28.05 -8.37 32.97
N GLU A 419 29.33 -8.44 33.33
CA GLU A 419 30.14 -9.67 33.25
C GLU A 419 30.07 -10.31 31.85
N ASP A 420 29.42 -11.47 31.74
CA ASP A 420 29.23 -12.22 30.51
C ASP A 420 27.81 -12.07 29.94
N HIS A 421 27.06 -11.04 30.34
CA HIS A 421 25.68 -10.82 29.88
C HIS A 421 25.49 -9.44 29.22
N LEU A 422 24.81 -9.43 28.08
CA LEU A 422 24.19 -8.26 27.50
C LEU A 422 22.72 -8.25 27.92
N ILE A 423 22.32 -7.20 28.64
CA ILE A 423 20.99 -7.06 29.25
C ILE A 423 20.30 -5.88 28.58
N LEU A 424 19.29 -6.16 27.76
CA LEU A 424 18.47 -5.17 27.07
C LEU A 424 17.21 -4.94 27.91
N LYS A 425 16.91 -3.70 28.29
CA LYS A 425 15.68 -3.36 29.00
C LYS A 425 14.84 -2.46 28.13
N THR A 426 13.61 -2.86 27.82
CA THR A 426 12.71 -2.00 27.04
C THR A 426 12.52 -0.65 27.72
N TRP A 427 12.27 0.40 26.95
CA TRP A 427 12.17 1.77 27.44
C TRP A 427 11.08 1.96 28.51
N ASP A 428 10.05 1.12 28.48
CA ASP A 428 8.96 1.04 29.46
C ASP A 428 9.35 0.25 30.74
N GLY A 429 10.51 -0.40 30.75
CA GLY A 429 11.03 -1.23 31.83
C GLY A 429 10.31 -2.58 32.01
N GLN A 430 9.38 -2.94 31.13
CA GLN A 430 8.54 -4.14 31.28
C GLN A 430 9.26 -5.43 30.89
N TYR A 431 10.12 -5.36 29.86
CA TYR A 431 10.80 -6.51 29.32
C TYR A 431 12.30 -6.38 29.50
N THR A 432 12.93 -7.49 29.84
CA THR A 432 14.38 -7.63 29.91
C THR A 432 14.80 -8.78 29.02
N TYR A 433 15.59 -8.53 27.99
CA TYR A 433 16.15 -9.57 27.12
C TYR A 433 17.64 -9.74 27.44
N VAL A 434 18.03 -10.96 27.80
CA VAL A 434 19.39 -11.28 28.23
C VAL A 434 20.06 -12.16 27.20
N PHE A 435 21.30 -11.83 26.87
CA PHE A 435 22.16 -12.59 25.97
C PHE A 435 23.45 -12.94 26.68
N ASN A 436 23.89 -14.19 26.57
CA ASN A 436 25.19 -14.63 27.06
C ASN A 436 26.27 -14.28 26.04
N ASN A 437 27.39 -13.74 26.53
CA ASN A 437 28.58 -13.47 25.75
C ASN A 437 29.15 -14.79 25.21
N ARG A 438 29.47 -14.82 23.91
CA ARG A 438 30.16 -15.93 23.24
C ARG A 438 31.35 -15.36 22.49
N SER A 439 32.36 -16.19 22.24
CA SER A 439 33.54 -15.79 21.46
C SER A 439 33.20 -15.34 20.03
N ASP A 440 32.04 -15.74 19.50
CA ASP A 440 31.58 -15.44 18.15
C ASP A 440 30.27 -14.62 18.11
N GLY A 441 29.85 -14.02 19.23
CA GLY A 441 28.66 -13.15 19.28
C GLY A 441 27.91 -13.18 20.61
N TRP A 442 26.60 -12.96 20.55
CA TRP A 442 25.70 -12.94 21.70
C TRP A 442 24.67 -14.06 21.54
N SER A 443 24.56 -14.99 22.50
CA SER A 443 23.54 -16.04 22.44
C SER A 443 22.36 -15.74 23.37
N PHE A 444 21.14 -15.73 22.85
CA PHE A 444 19.93 -15.45 23.63
C PHE A 444 19.76 -16.41 24.81
N ASN A 445 19.44 -15.87 25.98
CA ASN A 445 19.24 -16.59 27.23
C ASN A 445 17.78 -16.44 27.66
N GLN A 446 16.95 -17.39 27.25
CA GLN A 446 15.52 -17.44 27.54
C GLN A 446 15.24 -17.58 29.04
N LEU A 447 16.12 -18.22 29.81
CA LEU A 447 15.91 -18.41 31.26
C LEU A 447 16.01 -17.11 32.05
N LEU A 448 16.88 -16.20 31.62
CA LEU A 448 17.08 -14.89 32.25
C LEU A 448 16.31 -13.76 31.56
N SER A 449 15.73 -14.03 30.39
CA SER A 449 14.91 -13.07 29.66
C SER A 449 13.45 -13.10 30.13
N SER A 450 12.76 -11.98 29.96
CA SER A 450 11.32 -11.93 29.92
C SER A 450 10.80 -12.85 28.79
N PRO A 451 9.57 -13.36 28.91
CA PRO A 451 8.91 -14.08 27.83
C PRO A 451 8.96 -13.26 26.53
N LEU A 452 9.22 -13.93 25.41
CA LEU A 452 9.17 -13.27 24.11
C LEU A 452 7.72 -12.84 23.83
N PHE A 453 7.58 -11.61 23.34
CA PHE A 453 6.29 -10.96 23.10
C PHE A 453 5.42 -11.70 22.07
N THR A 454 6.03 -12.48 21.16
CA THR A 454 5.30 -13.23 20.13
C THR A 454 5.73 -14.70 20.15
N SER A 455 4.76 -15.63 20.05
CA SER A 455 5.04 -17.03 19.73
C SER A 455 5.54 -17.23 18.30
N LEU A 456 5.49 -16.17 17.49
CA LEU A 456 5.94 -16.11 16.11
C LEU A 456 7.43 -15.77 15.96
N SER A 457 8.14 -15.45 17.06
CA SER A 457 9.59 -15.22 16.95
C SER A 457 10.32 -16.55 16.81
N SER A 458 11.18 -16.65 15.79
CA SER A 458 12.13 -17.77 15.62
C SER A 458 13.23 -17.80 16.70
N LEU A 459 13.26 -16.79 17.58
CA LEU A 459 14.23 -16.64 18.64
C LEU A 459 14.00 -17.66 19.76
N THR A 460 14.98 -18.52 19.98
CA THR A 460 14.94 -19.59 21.00
C THR A 460 16.19 -19.60 21.87
N GLU A 461 16.16 -20.28 23.02
CA GLU A 461 17.35 -20.46 23.89
C GLU A 461 18.60 -20.85 23.07
N GLY A 462 19.68 -20.10 23.28
CA GLY A 462 20.96 -20.33 22.61
C GLY A 462 21.08 -19.73 21.20
N SER A 463 20.03 -19.08 20.69
CA SER A 463 20.05 -18.40 19.40
C SER A 463 21.19 -17.39 19.30
N LEU A 464 22.05 -17.54 18.31
CA LEU A 464 23.30 -16.79 18.22
C LEU A 464 23.18 -15.58 17.28
N PHE A 465 23.45 -14.41 17.84
CA PHE A 465 23.59 -13.13 17.17
C PHE A 465 25.05 -12.87 16.87
N ARG A 466 25.44 -12.96 15.60
CA ARG A 466 26.82 -12.71 15.16
C ARG A 466 26.98 -11.26 14.73
N TYR A 467 28.09 -10.66 15.16
CA TYR A 467 28.50 -9.35 14.67
C TYR A 467 28.80 -9.44 13.17
N ARG A 468 28.17 -8.58 12.38
CA ARG A 468 28.61 -8.32 11.00
C ARG A 468 29.28 -6.96 10.95
N GLU A 469 30.56 -6.95 10.64
CA GLU A 469 31.26 -5.74 10.23
C GLU A 469 30.76 -5.37 8.82
N ARG A 470 29.95 -4.33 8.72
CA ARG A 470 29.77 -3.58 7.47
C ARG A 470 30.53 -2.29 7.66
N SER A 471 31.73 -2.17 7.10
CA SER A 471 32.46 -0.90 7.10
C SER A 471 31.78 0.06 6.11
N LEU A 472 30.80 0.81 6.61
CA LEU A 472 30.16 1.90 5.87
C LEU A 472 31.08 3.15 5.78
N HIS A 473 32.23 3.13 6.48
CA HIS A 473 33.15 4.27 6.61
C HIS A 473 34.06 4.54 5.39
N ASP A 474 33.96 3.73 4.32
CA ASP A 474 34.73 3.97 3.09
C ASP A 474 33.87 4.55 1.96
N LEU A 475 32.55 4.69 2.16
CA LEU A 475 31.64 5.27 1.16
C LEU A 475 31.62 6.79 1.36
N LYS A 476 32.29 7.52 0.46
CA LYS A 476 32.46 8.98 0.56
C LYS A 476 31.52 9.75 -0.36
N THR A 477 31.00 9.08 -1.38
CA THR A 477 30.11 9.69 -2.37
C THR A 477 28.83 8.89 -2.51
N LEU A 478 27.75 9.50 -3.01
CA LEU A 478 26.50 8.79 -3.30
C LEU A 478 26.70 7.66 -4.33
N SER A 479 27.71 7.74 -5.20
CA SER A 479 28.10 6.69 -6.15
C SER A 479 28.57 5.42 -5.44
N ASP A 480 29.36 5.57 -4.36
CA ASP A 480 29.81 4.44 -3.55
C ASP A 480 28.61 3.70 -2.93
N TRP A 481 27.58 4.45 -2.54
CA TRP A 481 26.31 3.88 -2.05
C TRP A 481 25.52 3.24 -3.18
N TRP A 482 25.30 3.93 -4.30
CA TRP A 482 24.55 3.44 -5.46
C TRP A 482 25.06 2.07 -5.94
N GLN A 483 26.37 1.91 -6.11
CA GLN A 483 26.96 0.65 -6.58
C GLN A 483 26.72 -0.55 -5.65
N VAL A 484 26.54 -0.32 -4.35
CA VAL A 484 26.30 -1.37 -3.35
C VAL A 484 24.87 -1.90 -3.43
N TRP A 485 23.89 -1.04 -3.75
CA TRP A 485 22.47 -1.35 -3.61
C TRP A 485 21.76 -1.61 -4.93
N THR A 486 22.26 -1.07 -6.05
CA THR A 486 21.60 -1.16 -7.36
C THR A 486 22.54 -1.57 -8.50
N PRO A 487 23.26 -2.71 -8.41
CA PRO A 487 24.26 -3.09 -9.40
C PRO A 487 23.71 -3.30 -10.83
N ASP A 488 22.39 -3.55 -10.98
CA ASP A 488 21.78 -3.97 -12.25
C ASP A 488 20.59 -3.10 -12.73
N ARG A 489 20.28 -1.97 -12.09
CA ARG A 489 19.02 -1.22 -12.34
C ARG A 489 19.05 -0.22 -13.51
N GLY A 490 20.15 -0.08 -14.25
CA GLY A 490 20.23 0.75 -15.46
C GLY A 490 20.23 2.28 -15.21
N GLU A 491 20.30 3.07 -16.28
CA GLU A 491 20.37 4.54 -16.22
C GLU A 491 18.99 5.18 -16.02
N PRO A 492 18.87 6.26 -15.21
CA PRO A 492 17.60 6.92 -14.97
C PRO A 492 17.04 7.57 -16.24
N GLN A 493 15.75 7.36 -16.47
CA GLN A 493 15.01 7.87 -17.64
C GLN A 493 14.15 9.10 -17.35
N ALA A 494 13.77 9.31 -16.09
CA ALA A 494 13.09 10.52 -15.64
C ALA A 494 13.57 10.97 -14.27
N LEU A 495 13.48 12.29 -14.02
CA LEU A 495 13.71 12.92 -12.72
C LEU A 495 12.53 13.84 -12.41
N GLN A 496 11.88 13.57 -11.28
CA GLN A 496 10.87 14.42 -10.68
C GLN A 496 11.46 15.16 -9.48
N LEU A 497 11.16 16.46 -9.40
CA LEU A 497 11.55 17.34 -8.30
C LEU A 497 10.29 17.83 -7.59
N THR A 498 10.23 17.70 -6.27
CA THR A 498 9.11 18.23 -5.47
C THR A 498 9.63 19.15 -4.38
N PHE A 499 9.11 20.37 -4.31
CA PHE A 499 9.53 21.36 -3.33
C PHE A 499 8.46 21.62 -2.27
N TYR A 500 8.89 21.64 -0.99
CA TYR A 500 8.07 21.94 0.17
C TYR A 500 8.70 23.08 0.98
N LEU A 501 7.85 23.94 1.55
CA LEU A 501 8.25 24.80 2.67
C LEU A 501 7.80 24.15 3.97
N THR A 502 8.72 24.05 4.92
CA THR A 502 8.45 23.55 6.26
C THR A 502 8.28 24.72 7.23
N HIS A 503 7.18 24.72 7.99
CA HIS A 503 6.92 25.71 9.03
C HIS A 503 6.31 25.02 10.25
N GLU A 504 6.96 25.16 11.42
CA GLU A 504 6.48 24.65 12.71
C GLU A 504 6.10 23.14 12.69
N GLY A 505 6.88 22.33 11.96
CA GLY A 505 6.68 20.88 11.86
C GLY A 505 5.60 20.44 10.86
N ALA A 506 4.99 21.38 10.12
CA ALA A 506 4.12 21.07 8.99
C ALA A 506 4.84 21.39 7.66
N SER A 507 4.80 20.45 6.72
CA SER A 507 5.28 20.62 5.34
C SER A 507 4.09 20.84 4.42
N SER A 508 4.08 21.92 3.66
CA SER A 508 3.11 22.10 2.57
C SER A 508 3.82 21.90 1.23
N LYS A 509 3.23 21.14 0.31
CA LYS A 509 3.72 20.98 -1.06
C LYS A 509 3.43 22.26 -1.84
N PHE A 510 4.43 22.81 -2.54
CA PHE A 510 4.26 24.06 -3.29
C PHE A 510 4.42 23.91 -4.79
N TYR A 511 5.44 23.17 -5.24
CA TYR A 511 5.75 23.06 -6.67
C TYR A 511 6.33 21.69 -7.02
N GLN A 512 6.06 21.24 -8.25
CA GLN A 512 6.59 20.00 -8.80
C GLN A 512 7.11 20.25 -10.23
N VAL A 513 8.31 19.75 -10.54
CA VAL A 513 8.96 19.94 -11.85
C VAL A 513 9.49 18.60 -12.35
N TYR A 514 9.28 18.33 -13.64
CA TYR A 514 9.83 17.17 -14.32
C TYR A 514 10.97 17.57 -15.26
N VAL A 515 12.15 16.98 -15.07
CA VAL A 515 13.31 17.23 -15.95
C VAL A 515 13.29 16.22 -17.10
N LYS A 516 12.66 16.62 -18.22
CA LYS A 516 12.53 15.78 -19.44
C LYS A 516 13.80 15.76 -20.31
N GLU A 517 14.66 16.76 -20.23
CA GLU A 517 15.87 16.86 -21.04
C GLU A 517 16.92 15.83 -20.59
N ALA A 518 17.19 14.83 -21.42
CA ALA A 518 18.06 13.70 -21.07
C ALA A 518 19.48 14.12 -20.67
N ALA A 519 20.10 15.05 -21.41
CA ALA A 519 21.45 15.52 -21.12
C ALA A 519 21.53 16.22 -19.76
N LYS A 520 20.52 17.04 -19.43
CA LYS A 520 20.43 17.75 -18.15
C LYS A 520 20.15 16.80 -16.99
N ARG A 521 19.29 15.81 -17.19
CA ARG A 521 19.00 14.77 -16.18
C ARG A 521 20.25 13.95 -15.87
N GLU A 522 20.98 13.51 -16.89
CA GLU A 522 22.20 12.73 -16.72
C GLU A 522 23.29 13.53 -16.01
N ASP A 523 23.46 14.81 -16.38
CA ASP A 523 24.38 15.72 -15.68
C ASP A 523 24.04 15.88 -14.19
N LEU A 524 22.76 16.15 -13.87
CA LEU A 524 22.29 16.27 -12.50
C LEU A 524 22.47 14.96 -11.72
N PHE A 525 22.15 13.81 -12.32
CA PHE A 525 22.32 12.51 -11.68
C PHE A 525 23.79 12.20 -11.39
N GLN A 526 24.68 12.44 -12.34
CA GLN A 526 26.11 12.18 -12.16
C GLN A 526 26.70 13.10 -11.08
N ARG A 527 26.36 14.39 -11.09
CA ARG A 527 26.80 15.35 -10.06
C ARG A 527 26.27 15.01 -8.67
N LEU A 528 25.05 14.47 -8.58
CA LEU A 528 24.53 13.93 -7.32
C LEU A 528 25.37 12.75 -6.85
N LEU A 529 25.63 11.78 -7.72
CA LEU A 529 26.43 10.60 -7.38
C LEU A 529 27.84 10.98 -6.91
N ASP A 530 28.39 12.08 -7.42
CA ASP A 530 29.73 12.55 -7.09
C ASP A 530 29.79 13.42 -5.82
N LEU A 531 28.64 13.80 -5.22
CA LEU A 531 28.61 14.60 -3.99
C LEU A 531 29.36 13.93 -2.85
N GLU A 532 30.31 14.65 -2.27
CA GLU A 532 30.96 14.24 -1.02
C GLU A 532 29.98 14.38 0.14
N ILE A 533 29.66 13.24 0.75
CA ILE A 533 28.71 13.14 1.84
C ILE A 533 29.38 12.62 3.09
N VAL A 534 28.95 13.14 4.23
CA VAL A 534 29.29 12.60 5.54
C VAL A 534 28.00 12.21 6.22
N GLU A 535 27.87 10.93 6.60
CA GLU A 535 26.75 10.47 7.42
C GLU A 535 26.74 11.28 8.73
N VAL A 536 25.62 11.95 8.99
CA VAL A 536 25.44 12.78 10.19
C VAL A 536 24.28 12.30 11.01
N GLU A 537 24.41 12.58 12.29
CA GLU A 537 23.66 11.92 13.33
C GLU A 537 22.14 12.17 13.25
N SER A 538 21.78 13.43 13.03
CA SER A 538 20.45 13.90 12.60
C SER A 538 20.61 15.36 12.21
N PRO A 539 19.79 15.90 11.29
CA PRO A 539 19.78 17.34 11.07
C PRO A 539 19.28 18.02 12.36
N PRO A 540 19.76 19.22 12.72
CA PRO A 540 19.22 19.97 13.84
C PRO A 540 17.70 20.16 13.66
N ARG A 541 16.89 19.53 14.53
CA ARG A 541 15.41 19.52 14.63
C ARG A 541 14.60 20.12 13.47
N ALA A 542 13.66 19.31 12.96
CA ALA A 542 12.60 19.66 12.01
C ALA A 542 11.57 20.73 12.50
N ASP A 543 11.75 21.31 13.70
CA ASP A 543 10.94 22.43 14.20
C ASP A 543 11.38 23.79 13.63
N GLN A 544 12.46 23.81 12.84
CA GLN A 544 13.00 25.01 12.20
C GLN A 544 12.41 25.23 10.80
N LYS A 545 12.21 26.50 10.44
CA LYS A 545 11.84 26.88 9.08
C LYS A 545 12.93 26.43 8.11
N GLY A 546 12.51 25.73 7.06
CA GLY A 546 13.42 25.18 6.09
C GLY A 546 12.75 24.91 4.76
N HIS A 547 13.60 24.51 3.83
CA HIS A 547 13.24 24.12 2.49
C HIS A 547 13.51 22.62 2.36
N LEU A 548 12.53 21.88 1.87
CA LEU A 548 12.67 20.46 1.56
C LEU A 548 12.51 20.29 0.05
N LEU A 549 13.49 19.67 -0.59
CA LEU A 549 13.50 19.38 -2.01
C LEU A 549 13.67 17.88 -2.21
N GLU A 550 12.63 17.21 -2.68
CA GLU A 550 12.63 15.79 -3.02
C GLU A 550 13.01 15.57 -4.48
N LEU A 551 13.80 14.53 -4.73
CA LEU A 551 14.22 14.05 -6.04
C LEU A 551 13.81 12.58 -6.14
N LEU A 552 13.06 12.26 -7.19
CA LEU A 552 12.66 10.89 -7.50
C LEU A 552 13.11 10.55 -8.92
N PHE A 553 14.02 9.60 -9.04
CA PHE A 553 14.51 9.07 -10.31
C PHE A 553 13.71 7.83 -10.69
N TYR A 554 13.44 7.66 -11.98
CA TYR A 554 12.70 6.53 -12.52
C TYR A 554 13.48 5.80 -13.60
N ASP A 555 13.26 4.49 -13.75
CA ASP A 555 13.83 3.70 -14.84
C ASP A 555 12.99 3.78 -16.13
N LYS A 556 13.38 2.99 -17.14
CA LYS A 556 12.68 2.89 -18.42
C LYS A 556 11.26 2.29 -18.33
N ALA A 557 10.96 1.59 -17.25
CA ALA A 557 9.64 1.02 -16.96
C ALA A 557 8.82 1.93 -16.02
N ASN A 558 9.28 3.17 -15.81
CA ASN A 558 8.70 4.15 -14.91
C ASN A 558 8.65 3.70 -13.43
N GLN A 559 9.55 2.79 -13.04
CA GLN A 559 9.67 2.34 -11.67
C GLN A 559 10.64 3.24 -10.89
N PRO A 560 10.35 3.59 -9.63
CA PRO A 560 11.26 4.34 -8.77
C PRO A 560 12.63 3.66 -8.63
N LEU A 561 13.68 4.39 -9.00
CA LEU A 561 15.07 3.97 -8.89
C LEU A 561 15.74 4.50 -7.63
N LEU A 562 15.51 5.77 -7.32
CA LEU A 562 16.21 6.48 -6.25
C LEU A 562 15.33 7.62 -5.73
N PHE A 563 15.18 7.69 -4.40
CA PHE A 563 14.55 8.80 -3.71
C PHE A 563 15.57 9.52 -2.82
N LEU A 564 15.71 10.83 -3.02
CA LEU A 564 16.56 11.71 -2.23
C LEU A 564 15.75 12.93 -1.78
N ALA A 565 16.03 13.46 -0.60
CA ALA A 565 15.40 14.62 -0.03
C ALA A 565 16.46 15.56 0.55
N PHE A 566 16.65 16.71 -0.09
CA PHE A 566 17.51 17.77 0.41
C PHE A 566 16.75 18.64 1.40
N GLN A 567 17.36 18.90 2.54
CA GLN A 567 16.85 19.85 3.52
C GLN A 567 17.86 20.98 3.71
N GLY A 568 17.46 22.18 3.30
CA GLY A 568 18.17 23.43 3.60
C GLY A 568 17.60 24.09 4.84
N LEU A 569 18.43 24.37 5.85
CA LEU A 569 18.01 25.06 7.08
C LEU A 569 18.28 26.56 6.99
N GLU A 570 17.26 27.40 7.19
CA GLU A 570 17.43 28.87 7.19
C GLU A 570 18.36 29.34 8.33
N SER A 571 18.43 28.58 9.42
CA SER A 571 19.23 28.90 10.61
C SER A 571 20.73 28.70 10.41
N ARG A 572 21.14 27.92 9.39
CA ARG A 572 22.53 27.64 9.03
C ARG A 572 22.72 27.70 7.52
N PRO A 573 22.77 28.91 6.94
CA PRO A 573 23.00 29.08 5.51
C PRO A 573 24.34 28.44 5.12
N GLY A 574 24.31 27.46 4.21
CA GLY A 574 25.49 26.72 3.74
C GLY A 574 25.57 25.27 4.22
N ASP A 575 24.80 24.85 5.23
CA ASP A 575 24.65 23.44 5.58
C ASP A 575 23.51 22.84 4.75
N LEU A 576 23.81 21.84 3.92
CA LEU A 576 22.82 21.10 3.14
C LEU A 576 22.73 19.66 3.66
N TYR A 577 21.57 19.29 4.16
CA TYR A 577 21.31 17.92 4.62
C TYR A 577 20.64 17.15 3.49
N LEU A 578 20.98 15.88 3.34
CA LEU A 578 20.46 14.97 2.34
C LEU A 578 19.95 13.74 3.08
N ASN A 579 18.65 13.51 3.05
CA ASN A 579 18.02 12.28 3.53
C ASN A 579 17.66 11.43 2.30
N GLY A 580 18.09 10.18 2.26
CA GLY A 580 17.92 9.35 1.06
C GLY A 580 17.52 7.94 1.38
N SER A 581 16.55 7.41 0.63
CA SER A 581 16.25 5.98 0.58
C SER A 581 16.70 5.46 -0.77
N PHE A 582 17.75 4.63 -0.78
CA PHE A 582 18.35 4.05 -1.99
C PHE A 582 17.58 2.83 -2.53
N ILE A 583 16.31 2.69 -2.15
CA ILE A 583 15.45 1.52 -2.35
C ILE A 583 14.03 2.04 -2.69
N PRO A 584 13.20 1.31 -3.48
CA PRO A 584 11.82 1.72 -3.78
C PRO A 584 11.01 2.13 -2.53
N PRO A 585 10.01 3.02 -2.67
CA PRO A 585 9.20 3.52 -1.56
C PRO A 585 8.62 2.43 -0.64
N GLU A 586 8.29 1.26 -1.20
CA GLU A 586 7.72 0.10 -0.51
C GLU A 586 8.73 -0.74 0.29
N GLU A 587 10.03 -0.48 0.17
CA GLU A 587 11.11 -1.13 0.92
C GLU A 587 11.98 -0.09 1.65
N THR A 588 11.38 1.04 2.03
CA THR A 588 12.06 2.12 2.74
C THR A 588 12.59 1.64 4.10
N ILE A 589 13.91 1.69 4.26
CA ILE A 589 14.54 1.76 5.57
C ILE A 589 14.66 3.27 5.86
N PRO A 590 13.80 3.84 6.73
CA PRO A 590 14.05 5.20 7.21
C PRO A 590 15.35 5.19 8.03
N ASP A 591 15.97 6.35 8.26
CA ASP A 591 17.00 6.59 9.28
C ASP A 591 18.44 6.84 8.79
N ARG A 592 18.69 7.40 7.59
CA ARG A 592 20.02 7.95 7.26
C ARG A 592 19.97 9.36 6.71
N THR A 593 20.53 10.28 7.50
CA THR A 593 20.79 11.67 7.07
C THR A 593 22.27 11.83 6.76
N PHE A 594 22.58 12.44 5.63
CA PHE A 594 23.91 12.81 5.21
C PHE A 594 24.04 14.33 5.22
N LEU A 595 25.16 14.87 5.70
CA LEU A 595 25.55 16.25 5.45
C LEU A 595 26.35 16.26 4.16
N VAL A 596 25.93 17.10 3.22
CA VAL A 596 26.72 17.37 2.01
C VAL A 596 27.81 18.36 2.40
N VAL A 597 29.07 17.95 2.26
CA VAL A 597 30.23 18.69 2.81
C VAL A 597 30.89 19.59 1.76
N ASP A 598 30.46 19.47 0.51
CA ASP A 598 31.04 20.19 -0.63
C ASP A 598 30.21 21.45 -1.03
N GLU A 599 30.90 22.51 -1.44
CA GLU A 599 30.31 23.70 -2.08
C GLU A 599 29.52 23.33 -3.34
N GLU A 600 29.92 22.23 -4.01
CA GLU A 600 29.18 21.67 -5.14
C GLU A 600 27.75 21.23 -4.76
N GLY A 601 27.56 20.71 -3.55
CA GLY A 601 26.24 20.33 -3.03
C GLY A 601 25.28 21.50 -2.95
N TRP A 602 25.75 22.62 -2.39
CA TRP A 602 24.95 23.84 -2.32
C TRP A 602 24.67 24.43 -3.70
N THR A 603 25.68 24.43 -4.58
CA THR A 603 25.54 24.89 -5.98
C THR A 603 24.48 24.07 -6.71
N LEU A 604 24.52 22.74 -6.57
CA LEU A 604 23.55 21.84 -7.16
C LEU A 604 22.15 22.06 -6.58
N TYR A 605 22.04 22.25 -5.27
CA TYR A 605 20.77 22.59 -4.63
C TYR A 605 20.19 23.90 -5.18
N GLU A 606 21.00 24.96 -5.31
CA GLU A 606 20.56 26.24 -5.90
C GLU A 606 20.14 26.09 -7.37
N GLU A 607 20.88 25.30 -8.16
CA GLU A 607 20.52 24.99 -9.54
C GLU A 607 19.19 24.24 -9.65
N LEU A 608 18.96 23.26 -8.76
CA LEU A 608 17.70 22.52 -8.70
C LEU A 608 16.55 23.42 -8.25
N MET A 609 16.79 24.28 -7.27
CA MET A 609 15.84 25.30 -6.81
C MET A 609 15.47 26.30 -7.91
N ALA A 610 16.42 26.69 -8.75
CA ALA A 610 16.18 27.58 -9.89
C ALA A 610 15.29 26.97 -10.98
N LEU A 611 15.06 25.64 -10.97
CA LEU A 611 14.11 24.99 -11.88
C LEU A 611 12.65 25.31 -11.57
N PHE A 612 12.37 25.79 -10.35
CA PHE A 612 11.02 26.13 -9.90
C PHE A 612 10.59 27.57 -10.22
N GLY A 613 11.50 28.42 -10.77
CA GLY A 613 11.21 29.80 -11.19
C GLY A 613 11.70 30.85 -10.21
#